data_AF-A0A2P4YM61-F1
#
_entry.id   AF-A0A2P4YM61-F1
#
_cell.length_a   1.000
_cell.length_b   1.000
_cell.length_c   1.000
_cell.angle_alpha   90.00
_cell.angle_beta   90.00
_cell.angle_gamma   90.00
#
_symmetry.space_group_name_H-M   'P 1'
#
loop_
_entity.id
_entity.type
_entity.pdbx_description
1 polymer ?
#
loop_
_entity_poly.entity_id
_entity_poly.type
_entity_poly.pdbx_seq_one_letter_code
_entity_poly.pdbx_strand_id
1 'polypeptide(L)'
;MLHNKFYSHLIPTKQVSKRKRINEWKRAHIEAMVASSATANLKSYRAPGTATTISKEGEECIVQWINSLRGEGVPVSRLMLQLQAQQVASDEGVADGVFSGSWCWQQGFLSRHGLSLRTKTRQGQKPPAVMDQAALKFWQDVEQARQ
;
A
#
# COMPACT_ATOMS: atom_id res chain seq x y z
N MET A 1 -23.16 9.88 -18.08
CA MET A 1 -23.81 10.05 -19.41
C MET A 1 -22.98 9.35 -20.50
N LEU A 2 -23.00 8.02 -20.55
CA LEU A 2 -22.27 7.25 -21.59
C LEU A 2 -23.19 6.36 -22.43
N HIS A 3 -24.35 5.94 -21.89
CA HIS A 3 -25.28 5.03 -22.56
C HIS A 3 -25.87 5.57 -23.87
N ASN A 4 -26.30 6.84 -23.88
CA ASN A 4 -26.88 7.45 -25.08
C ASN A 4 -25.85 7.59 -26.21
N LYS A 5 -24.55 7.63 -25.89
CA LYS A 5 -23.47 7.71 -26.88
C LYS A 5 -23.23 6.37 -27.58
N PHE A 6 -23.25 5.25 -26.84
CA PHE A 6 -23.00 3.91 -27.40
C PHE A 6 -24.22 3.28 -28.09
N TYR A 7 -25.43 3.65 -27.65
CA TYR A 7 -26.67 3.08 -28.17
C TYR A 7 -27.53 4.11 -28.94
N SER A 8 -26.91 5.17 -29.47
CA SER A 8 -27.60 6.25 -30.19
C SER A 8 -28.41 5.77 -31.40
N HIS A 9 -27.95 4.70 -32.07
CA HIS A 9 -28.62 4.08 -33.21
C HIS A 9 -29.87 3.26 -32.84
N LEU A 10 -30.12 3.03 -31.55
CA LEU A 10 -31.30 2.31 -31.08
C LEU A 10 -32.45 3.28 -30.79
N ILE A 11 -33.68 2.82 -31.02
CA ILE A 11 -34.90 3.52 -30.61
C ILE A 11 -34.90 3.72 -29.07
N PRO A 12 -35.42 4.83 -28.53
CA PRO A 12 -35.33 5.15 -27.10
C PRO A 12 -35.74 4.02 -26.14
N THR A 13 -36.77 3.26 -26.49
CA THR A 13 -37.25 2.10 -25.69
C THR A 13 -36.19 1.00 -25.54
N LYS A 14 -35.43 0.74 -26.61
CA LYS A 14 -34.33 -0.23 -26.61
C LYS A 14 -33.10 0.32 -25.87
N GLN A 15 -32.84 1.63 -25.93
CA GLN A 15 -31.79 2.28 -25.14
C GLN A 15 -32.05 2.14 -23.63
N VAL A 16 -33.29 2.40 -23.19
CA VAL A 16 -33.70 2.23 -21.79
C VAL A 16 -33.53 0.77 -21.34
N SER A 17 -33.91 -0.18 -22.19
CA SER A 17 -33.73 -1.61 -21.92
C SER A 17 -32.26 -2.00 -21.73
N LYS A 18 -31.35 -1.47 -22.57
CA LYS A 18 -29.90 -1.68 -22.41
C LYS A 18 -29.36 -1.05 -21.12
N ARG A 19 -29.80 0.17 -20.79
CA ARG A 19 -29.45 0.84 -19.52
C ARG A 19 -29.87 0.02 -18.30
N LYS A 20 -31.09 -0.52 -18.31
CA LYS A 20 -31.58 -1.39 -17.23
C LYS A 20 -30.70 -2.62 -17.04
N ARG A 21 -30.37 -3.34 -18.13
CA ARG A 21 -29.48 -4.52 -18.06
C ARG A 21 -28.09 -4.19 -17.51
N ILE A 22 -27.49 -3.07 -17.92
CA ILE A 22 -26.16 -2.70 -17.41
C ILE A 22 -26.22 -2.30 -15.93
N ASN A 23 -27.28 -1.61 -15.51
CA ASN A 23 -27.47 -1.29 -14.09
C ASN A 23 -27.71 -2.56 -13.25
N GLU A 24 -28.47 -3.52 -13.79
CA GLU A 24 -28.72 -4.81 -13.18
C GLU A 24 -27.42 -5.60 -12.98
N TRP A 25 -26.55 -5.67 -13.99
CA TRP A 25 -25.22 -6.29 -13.89
C TRP A 25 -24.32 -5.67 -12.82
N LYS A 26 -24.50 -4.39 -12.52
CA LYS A 26 -23.70 -3.67 -11.52
C LYS A 26 -24.35 -3.62 -10.14
N ARG A 27 -25.61 -4.06 -10.01
CA ARG A 27 -26.43 -3.81 -8.83
C ARG A 27 -25.84 -4.41 -7.56
N ALA A 28 -25.50 -5.69 -7.57
CA ALA A 28 -24.89 -6.36 -6.42
C ALA A 28 -23.59 -5.68 -5.97
N HIS A 29 -22.75 -5.25 -6.91
CA HIS A 29 -21.50 -4.54 -6.61
C HIS A 29 -21.76 -3.15 -5.99
N ILE A 30 -22.75 -2.41 -6.49
CA ILE A 30 -23.14 -1.10 -5.94
C ILE A 30 -23.71 -1.25 -4.53
N GLU A 31 -24.60 -2.23 -4.31
CA GLU A 31 -25.19 -2.50 -3.00
C GLU A 31 -24.12 -2.86 -1.96
N ALA A 32 -23.13 -3.68 -2.33
CA ALA A 32 -21.97 -3.97 -1.48
C ALA A 32 -21.13 -2.72 -1.15
N MET A 33 -20.94 -1.81 -2.10
CA MET A 33 -20.20 -0.55 -1.90
C MET A 33 -20.96 0.45 -1.02
N VAL A 34 -22.30 0.49 -1.11
CA VAL A 34 -23.13 1.37 -0.27
C VAL A 34 -23.14 0.92 1.19
N ALA A 35 -22.95 -0.38 1.46
CA ALA A 35 -22.90 -0.91 2.82
C ALA A 35 -21.72 -0.38 3.66
N SER A 36 -20.69 0.20 3.02
CA SER A 36 -19.53 0.80 3.71
C SER A 36 -19.53 2.32 3.58
N SER A 37 -19.39 3.02 4.71
CA SER A 37 -19.31 4.48 4.76
C SER A 37 -18.14 5.06 3.95
N ALA A 38 -17.05 4.29 3.81
CA ALA A 38 -15.88 4.69 3.03
C ALA A 38 -16.14 4.69 1.51
N THR A 39 -17.08 3.86 1.04
CA THR A 39 -17.33 3.65 -0.40
C THR A 39 -18.69 4.15 -0.88
N ALA A 40 -19.64 4.42 0.03
CA ALA A 40 -21.02 4.78 -0.30
C ALA A 40 -21.16 6.02 -1.20
N ASN A 41 -20.25 6.99 -1.08
CA ASN A 41 -20.28 8.22 -1.87
C ASN A 41 -19.42 8.16 -3.15
N LEU A 42 -18.78 7.03 -3.45
CA LEU A 42 -17.92 6.89 -4.63
C LEU A 42 -18.76 6.78 -5.91
N LYS A 43 -18.47 7.65 -6.89
CA LYS A 43 -19.09 7.60 -8.23
C LYS A 43 -18.41 6.60 -9.17
N SER A 44 -17.22 6.15 -8.81
CA SER A 44 -16.41 5.18 -9.55
C SER A 44 -15.55 4.42 -8.54
N TYR A 45 -15.48 3.11 -8.72
CA TYR A 45 -14.59 2.22 -7.96
C TYR A 45 -13.67 1.49 -8.93
N ARG A 46 -12.38 1.43 -8.61
CA ARG A 46 -11.42 0.53 -9.24
C ARG A 46 -10.83 -0.30 -8.11
N ALA A 47 -10.69 -1.61 -8.32
CA ALA A 47 -10.04 -2.42 -7.32
C ALA A 47 -8.58 -1.96 -7.16
N PRO A 48 -8.03 -1.97 -5.94
CA PRO A 48 -6.59 -1.78 -5.75
C PRO A 48 -5.81 -2.72 -6.69
N GLY A 49 -4.84 -2.18 -7.44
CA GLY A 49 -4.04 -2.96 -8.39
C GLY A 49 -4.60 -3.08 -9.81
N THR A 50 -5.80 -2.56 -10.14
CA THR A 50 -6.39 -2.71 -11.49
C THR A 50 -5.63 -1.98 -12.61
N ALA A 51 -4.71 -1.07 -12.29
CA ALA A 51 -3.94 -0.32 -13.28
C ALA A 51 -2.47 -0.16 -12.83
N THR A 52 -1.88 -1.22 -12.28
CA THR A 52 -0.45 -1.24 -11.98
C THR A 52 0.33 -1.64 -13.23
N THR A 53 1.43 -0.95 -13.49
CA THR A 53 2.34 -1.24 -14.61
C THR A 53 3.19 -2.49 -14.35
N ILE A 54 3.42 -2.81 -13.07
CA ILE A 54 4.10 -4.03 -12.60
C ILE A 54 3.04 -5.05 -12.21
N SER A 55 3.31 -6.32 -12.48
CA SER A 55 2.49 -7.45 -12.07
C SER A 55 2.42 -7.58 -10.54
N LYS A 56 1.51 -8.42 -10.04
CA LYS A 56 1.41 -8.65 -8.60
C LYS A 56 2.65 -9.39 -8.10
N GLU A 57 3.14 -10.34 -8.89
CA GLU A 57 4.32 -11.17 -8.64
C GLU A 57 5.59 -10.31 -8.57
N GLY A 58 5.72 -9.31 -9.46
CA GLY A 58 6.80 -8.34 -9.42
C GLY A 58 6.74 -7.45 -8.18
N GLU A 59 5.56 -6.97 -7.79
CA GLU A 59 5.42 -6.23 -6.53
C GLU A 59 5.82 -7.09 -5.32
N GLU A 60 5.44 -8.37 -5.28
CA GLU A 60 5.83 -9.31 -4.23
C GLU A 60 7.35 -9.53 -4.17
N CYS A 61 8.04 -9.61 -5.32
CA CYS A 61 9.50 -9.66 -5.39
C CYS A 61 10.15 -8.44 -4.72
N ILE A 62 9.63 -7.24 -5.00
CA ILE A 62 10.11 -5.99 -4.37
C ILE A 62 9.87 -6.03 -2.85
N VAL A 63 8.72 -6.53 -2.40
CA VAL A 63 8.42 -6.66 -0.95
C VAL A 63 9.40 -7.60 -0.26
N GLN A 64 9.69 -8.77 -0.85
CA GLN A 64 10.67 -9.73 -0.30
C GLN A 64 12.05 -9.09 -0.20
N TRP A 65 12.49 -8.39 -1.25
CA TRP A 65 13.76 -7.67 -1.25
C TRP A 65 13.85 -6.60 -0.14
N ILE A 66 12.79 -5.78 0.03
CA ILE A 66 12.74 -4.79 1.13
C ILE A 66 12.85 -5.47 2.50
N ASN A 67 12.15 -6.58 2.71
CA ASN A 67 12.15 -7.28 3.98
C ASN A 67 13.50 -7.94 4.27
N SER A 68 14.19 -8.47 3.26
CA SER A 68 15.55 -8.99 3.40
C SER A 68 16.51 -7.91 3.93
N LEU A 69 16.52 -6.75 3.27
CA LEU A 69 17.37 -5.63 3.69
C LEU A 69 17.05 -5.12 5.09
N ARG A 70 15.77 -5.08 5.46
CA ARG A 70 15.35 -4.72 6.83
C ARG A 70 15.78 -5.75 7.86
N GLY A 71 15.77 -7.04 7.52
CA GLY A 71 16.30 -8.12 8.35
C GLY A 71 17.79 -7.94 8.65
N GLU A 72 18.54 -7.43 7.67
CA GLU A 72 19.97 -7.07 7.79
C GLU A 72 20.21 -5.70 8.46
N GLY A 73 19.14 -4.97 8.82
CA GLY A 73 19.23 -3.62 9.40
C GLY A 73 19.57 -2.52 8.39
N VAL A 74 19.53 -2.80 7.10
CA VAL A 74 19.80 -1.84 6.02
C VAL A 74 18.51 -1.08 5.67
N PRO A 75 18.49 0.26 5.79
CA PRO A 75 17.33 1.05 5.42
C PRO A 75 17.18 1.13 3.89
N VAL A 76 15.94 1.01 3.40
CA VAL A 76 15.62 1.21 1.98
C VAL A 76 15.19 2.65 1.74
N SER A 77 15.93 3.36 0.89
CA SER A 77 15.57 4.72 0.47
C SER A 77 14.53 4.72 -0.66
N ARG A 78 13.90 5.88 -0.91
CA ARG A 78 12.97 6.05 -2.04
C ARG A 78 13.65 5.82 -3.40
N LEU A 79 14.91 6.25 -3.53
CA LEU A 79 15.68 6.05 -4.75
C LEU A 79 15.99 4.57 -4.97
N MET A 80 16.38 3.85 -3.91
CA MET A 80 16.59 2.40 -3.99
C MET A 80 15.32 1.67 -4.41
N LEU A 81 14.17 2.04 -3.82
CA LEU A 81 12.88 1.49 -4.23
C LEU A 81 12.55 1.79 -5.70
N GLN A 82 12.84 3.00 -6.16
CA GLN A 82 12.61 3.39 -7.55
C GLN A 82 13.44 2.54 -8.52
N LEU A 83 14.75 2.40 -8.26
CA LEU A 83 15.66 1.63 -9.10
C LEU A 83 15.29 0.15 -9.11
N GLN A 84 14.98 -0.43 -7.95
CA GLN A 84 14.55 -1.83 -7.89
C GLN A 84 13.24 -2.05 -8.64
N ALA A 85 12.28 -1.12 -8.51
CA ALA A 85 11.02 -1.23 -9.24
C ALA A 85 11.20 -1.12 -10.75
N GLN A 86 12.12 -0.25 -11.22
CA GLN A 86 12.47 -0.16 -12.64
C GLN A 86 13.11 -1.46 -13.13
N GLN A 87 14.04 -2.03 -12.37
CA GLN A 87 14.65 -3.31 -12.71
C GLN A 87 13.60 -4.43 -12.84
N VAL A 88 12.71 -4.56 -11.86
CA VAL A 88 11.63 -5.56 -11.90
C VAL A 88 10.70 -5.32 -13.08
N ALA A 89 10.38 -4.07 -13.41
CA ALA A 89 9.57 -3.75 -14.59
C ALA A 89 10.28 -4.16 -15.90
N SER A 90 11.58 -3.91 -16.01
CA SER A 90 12.39 -4.36 -17.16
C SER A 90 12.43 -5.88 -17.26
N ASP A 91 12.55 -6.60 -16.13
CA ASP A 91 12.54 -8.06 -16.08
C ASP A 91 11.17 -8.64 -16.51
N GLU A 92 10.08 -7.92 -16.25
CA GLU A 92 8.72 -8.24 -16.73
C GLU A 92 8.48 -7.86 -18.21
N GLY A 93 9.46 -7.27 -18.89
CA GLY A 93 9.35 -6.84 -20.28
C GLY A 93 8.59 -5.51 -20.47
N VAL A 94 8.47 -4.69 -19.42
CA VAL A 94 7.95 -3.33 -19.55
C VAL A 94 9.00 -2.48 -20.28
N ALA A 95 8.59 -1.85 -21.39
CA ALA A 95 9.50 -1.03 -22.19
C ALA A 95 10.07 0.16 -21.40
N ASP A 96 11.32 0.49 -21.68
CA ASP A 96 12.02 1.61 -21.07
C ASP A 96 11.24 2.92 -21.23
N GLY A 97 11.17 3.70 -20.16
CA GLY A 97 10.43 4.97 -20.12
C GLY A 97 8.91 4.85 -19.90
N VAL A 98 8.32 3.65 -20.02
CA VAL A 98 6.90 3.42 -19.66
C VAL A 98 6.72 3.46 -18.14
N PHE A 99 7.66 2.87 -17.42
CA PHE A 99 7.63 2.83 -15.96
C PHE A 99 8.85 3.52 -15.37
N SER A 100 8.60 4.58 -14.60
CA SER A 100 9.66 5.37 -13.96
C SER A 100 9.79 5.14 -12.46
N GLY A 101 8.92 4.33 -11.84
CA GLY A 101 8.86 4.20 -10.38
C GLY A 101 8.51 5.51 -9.68
N SER A 102 7.60 6.30 -10.28
CA SER A 102 7.23 7.65 -9.83
C SER A 102 6.82 7.71 -8.35
N TRP A 103 6.89 8.91 -7.75
CA TRP A 103 6.51 9.12 -6.35
C TRP A 103 5.08 8.64 -6.03
N CYS A 104 4.11 8.91 -6.92
CA CYS A 104 2.74 8.43 -6.78
C CYS A 104 2.65 6.90 -6.77
N TRP A 105 3.40 6.24 -7.66
CA TRP A 105 3.48 4.78 -7.66
C TRP A 105 4.09 4.26 -6.36
N GLN A 106 5.20 4.86 -5.88
CA GLN A 106 5.83 4.47 -4.62
C GLN A 106 4.87 4.61 -3.43
N GLN A 107 4.12 5.71 -3.34
CA GLN A 107 3.12 5.89 -2.27
C GLN A 107 2.02 4.83 -2.35
N GLY A 108 1.51 4.56 -3.55
CA GLY A 108 0.53 3.51 -3.77
C GLY A 108 1.06 2.13 -3.39
N PHE A 109 2.27 1.78 -3.84
CA PHE A 109 2.94 0.51 -3.53
C PHE A 109 3.09 0.32 -2.03
N LEU A 110 3.67 1.31 -1.34
CA LEU A 110 3.86 1.25 0.11
C LEU A 110 2.52 1.10 0.85
N SER A 111 1.49 1.84 0.44
CA SER A 111 0.16 1.73 1.04
C SER A 111 -0.51 0.39 0.78
N ARG A 112 -0.38 -0.19 -0.44
CA ARG A 112 -0.94 -1.50 -0.79
C ARG A 112 -0.33 -2.62 0.06
N HIS A 113 0.97 -2.54 0.32
CA HIS A 113 1.73 -3.57 1.04
C HIS A 113 1.94 -3.28 2.53
N GLY A 114 1.31 -2.23 3.08
CA GLY A 114 1.44 -1.87 4.50
C GLY A 114 2.86 -1.48 4.92
N LEU A 115 3.70 -1.04 3.98
CA LEU A 115 5.09 -0.70 4.21
C LEU A 115 5.24 0.80 4.54
N SER A 116 6.19 1.11 5.42
CA SER A 116 6.63 2.49 5.65
C SER A 116 8.15 2.58 5.45
N LEU A 117 8.63 3.60 4.75
CA LEU A 117 10.07 3.84 4.57
C LEU A 117 10.68 4.64 5.74
N ARG A 118 9.95 4.82 6.85
CA ARG A 118 10.48 5.55 8.00
C ARG A 118 11.56 4.70 8.68
N THR A 119 12.75 5.25 8.74
CA THR A 119 13.79 4.80 9.68
C THR A 119 13.31 5.06 11.11
N LYS A 120 13.54 4.11 12.00
CA LYS A 120 13.26 4.28 13.44
C LYS A 120 14.14 5.42 13.96
N THR A 121 13.57 6.61 14.12
CA THR A 121 14.29 7.82 14.59
C THR A 121 14.69 7.73 16.06
N ARG A 122 14.17 6.75 16.79
CA ARG A 122 14.52 6.48 18.19
C ARG A 122 15.09 5.08 18.34
N GLN A 123 16.41 4.98 18.46
CA GLN A 123 17.01 3.88 19.20
C GLN A 123 16.52 4.04 20.64
N GLY A 124 15.84 3.03 21.21
CA GLY A 124 15.67 3.01 22.66
C GLY A 124 17.06 3.11 23.29
N GLN A 125 17.22 3.84 24.39
CA GLN A 125 18.47 3.78 25.14
C GLN A 125 18.74 2.30 25.41
N LYS A 126 19.86 1.79 24.88
CA LYS A 126 20.35 0.50 25.32
C LYS A 126 20.68 0.70 26.80
N PRO A 127 20.05 -0.05 27.71
CA PRO A 127 20.41 0.05 29.12
C PRO A 127 21.92 -0.19 29.23
N PRO A 128 22.69 0.71 29.86
CA PRO A 128 24.10 0.47 30.14
C PRO A 128 24.25 -0.88 30.84
N ALA A 129 25.32 -1.64 30.58
CA ALA A 129 25.54 -2.94 31.24
C ALA A 129 25.54 -2.86 32.79
N VAL A 130 25.73 -1.65 33.33
CA VAL A 130 25.77 -1.35 34.76
C VAL A 130 24.37 -1.05 35.34
N MET A 131 23.31 -1.03 34.54
CA MET A 131 21.97 -0.65 35.01
C MET A 131 21.45 -1.57 36.12
N ASP A 132 21.66 -2.88 36.00
CA ASP A 132 21.19 -3.84 37.00
C ASP A 132 21.96 -3.68 38.32
N GLN A 133 23.26 -3.37 38.25
CA GLN A 133 24.09 -3.09 39.42
C GLN A 133 23.70 -1.77 40.09
N ALA A 134 23.40 -0.73 39.31
CA ALA A 134 22.93 0.55 39.83
C ALA A 134 21.54 0.42 40.48
N ALA A 135 20.65 -0.39 39.91
CA ALA A 135 19.34 -0.68 40.49
C ALA A 135 19.47 -1.45 41.81
N LEU A 136 20.31 -2.48 41.87
CA LEU A 136 20.62 -3.22 43.09
C LEU A 136 21.16 -2.32 44.20
N LYS A 137 22.11 -1.45 43.85
CA LYS A 137 22.72 -0.50 44.79
C LYS A 137 21.69 0.48 45.34
N PHE A 138 20.82 1.01 44.48
CA PHE A 138 19.72 1.89 44.90
C PHE A 138 18.79 1.22 45.90
N TRP A 139 18.40 -0.04 45.67
CA TRP A 139 17.55 -0.78 46.61
C TRP A 139 18.23 -1.02 47.96
N GLN A 140 19.53 -1.31 47.96
CA GLN A 140 20.32 -1.44 49.20
C GLN A 140 20.37 -0.12 49.99
N ASP A 141 20.56 1.00 49.31
CA ASP A 141 20.59 2.33 49.93
C ASP A 141 19.22 2.70 50.52
N VAL A 142 18.12 2.35 49.84
CA VAL A 142 16.74 2.57 50.33
C VAL A 142 16.43 1.73 51.57
N GLU A 143 16.92 0.48 51.63
CA GLU A 143 16.74 -0.41 52.78
C GLU A 143 17.48 0.11 54.02
N GLN A 144 18.72 0.60 53.84
CA GLN A 144 19.55 1.20 54.89
C GLN A 144 18.94 2.48 55.45
N ALA A 145 18.35 3.33 54.61
CA ALA A 145 17.71 4.58 55.04
C ALA A 145 16.38 4.36 55.78
N ARG A 146 15.88 3.13 55.84
CA ARG A 146 14.61 2.75 56.48
C ARG A 146 14.77 2.24 57.91
N GLN A 147 16.01 1.97 58.36
CA GLN A 147 16.37 1.61 59.73
C GLN A 147 16.72 2.86 60.55
#